data_AF-A0A7C4DBB3-F1
#
_entry.id   AF-A0A7C4DBB3-F1
#
_cell.length_a   1.000
_cell.length_b   1.000
_cell.length_c   1.000
_cell.angle_alpha   90.00
_cell.angle_beta   90.00
_cell.angle_gamma   90.00
#
_symmetry.space_group_name_H-M   'P 1'
#
loop_
_entity.id
_entity.type
_entity.pdbx_description
1 polymer ?
#
loop_
_entity_poly.entity_id
_entity_poly.type
_entity_poly.pdbx_seq_one_letter_code
_entity_poly.pdbx_strand_id
1 'polypeptide(L)'
;AVRSAWRALNYDGESEAFGGEQVGSIVFMDAYPVQAGLEGYILYPDVLTPHYSREGRDVFDETEACPVPVVYLTVAPGVVFRFQVAVRKEKTVDLGKLLKSVLYAFKMGLGAKTSAGYGVFQAKHDAFKVLVAGGVKK
;
A
#
# COMPACT_ATOMS: atom_id res chain seq x y z
N ALA A 1 -4.75 -1.87 -4.81
CA ALA A 1 -4.05 -2.89 -4.00
C ALA A 1 -5.03 -3.81 -3.27
N VAL A 2 -5.81 -3.33 -2.28
CA VAL A 2 -6.70 -4.20 -1.46
C VAL A 2 -7.77 -4.93 -2.27
N ARG A 3 -8.40 -4.27 -3.24
CA ARG A 3 -9.35 -4.91 -4.18
C ARG A 3 -8.70 -6.05 -5.00
N SER A 4 -7.48 -5.82 -5.48
CA SER A 4 -6.71 -6.84 -6.22
C SER A 4 -6.31 -8.01 -5.31
N ALA A 5 -5.94 -7.72 -4.05
CA ALA A 5 -5.67 -8.74 -3.04
C ALA A 5 -6.91 -9.59 -2.74
N TRP A 6 -8.09 -8.97 -2.65
CA TRP A 6 -9.36 -9.68 -2.46
C TRP A 6 -9.63 -10.68 -3.59
N ARG A 7 -9.37 -10.28 -4.85
CA ARG A 7 -9.44 -11.17 -6.03
C ARG A 7 -8.40 -12.28 -5.95
N ALA A 8 -7.16 -11.96 -5.61
CA ALA A 8 -6.07 -12.94 -5.53
C ALA A 8 -6.31 -14.00 -4.44
N LEU A 9 -7.02 -13.64 -3.37
CA LEU A 9 -7.44 -14.57 -2.31
C LEU A 9 -8.73 -15.34 -2.65
N ASN A 10 -9.27 -15.16 -3.85
CA ASN A 10 -10.48 -15.82 -4.35
C ASN A 10 -11.71 -15.62 -3.45
N TYR A 11 -11.92 -14.39 -2.98
CA TYR A 11 -13.09 -14.03 -2.18
C TYR A 11 -14.24 -13.50 -3.04
N ASP A 12 -15.45 -13.98 -2.78
CA ASP A 12 -16.68 -13.49 -3.41
C ASP A 12 -17.08 -12.09 -2.90
N GLY A 13 -18.08 -11.48 -3.55
CA GLY A 13 -18.69 -10.22 -3.09
C GLY A 13 -17.87 -8.95 -3.36
N GLU A 14 -16.92 -9.00 -4.29
CA GLU A 14 -16.03 -7.87 -4.61
C GLU A 14 -16.79 -6.60 -5.00
N SER A 15 -17.80 -6.72 -5.88
CA SER A 15 -18.59 -5.58 -6.35
C SER A 15 -19.41 -4.94 -5.23
N GLU A 16 -19.82 -5.71 -4.22
CA GLU A 16 -20.52 -5.17 -3.05
C GLU A 16 -19.55 -4.48 -2.09
N ALA A 17 -18.36 -5.06 -1.89
CA ALA A 17 -17.33 -4.54 -1.01
C ALA A 17 -16.72 -3.23 -1.55
N PHE A 18 -16.23 -3.23 -2.79
CA PHE A 18 -15.45 -2.14 -3.38
C PHE A 18 -16.21 -1.32 -4.42
N GLY A 19 -17.39 -1.79 -4.84
CA GLY A 19 -18.16 -1.14 -5.90
C GLY A 19 -17.80 -1.64 -7.30
N GLY A 20 -18.78 -1.48 -8.19
CA GLY A 20 -18.68 -1.72 -9.62
C GLY A 20 -19.49 -0.63 -10.31
N GLU A 21 -20.66 -0.99 -10.82
CA GLU A 21 -21.67 -0.01 -11.24
C GLU A 21 -22.35 0.68 -10.03
N GLN A 22 -22.42 -0.02 -8.90
CA GLN A 22 -22.93 0.53 -7.64
C GLN A 22 -21.79 0.96 -6.71
N VAL A 23 -22.12 1.87 -5.79
CA VAL A 23 -21.19 2.36 -4.76
C VAL A 23 -20.84 1.23 -3.78
N GLY A 24 -19.54 1.06 -3.55
CA GLY A 24 -19.00 0.08 -2.60
C GLY A 24 -19.36 0.38 -1.15
N SER A 25 -19.32 -0.67 -0.33
CA SER A 25 -19.63 -0.61 1.10
C SER A 25 -18.48 -0.07 1.95
N ILE A 26 -17.25 -0.19 1.44
CA ILE A 26 -16.02 0.11 2.16
C ILE A 26 -15.46 1.45 1.69
N VAL A 27 -15.14 2.32 2.63
CA VAL A 27 -14.47 3.61 2.41
C VAL A 27 -13.07 3.54 3.00
N PHE A 28 -12.07 3.78 2.17
CA PHE A 28 -10.67 3.89 2.59
C PHE A 28 -10.31 5.37 2.71
N MET A 29 -9.82 5.79 3.87
CA MET A 29 -9.23 7.11 4.05
C MET A 29 -7.73 7.08 3.76
N ASP A 30 -7.18 8.26 3.48
CA ASP A 30 -5.75 8.40 3.22
C ASP A 30 -4.90 8.00 4.41
N ALA A 31 -3.73 7.46 4.11
CA ALA A 31 -2.73 7.10 5.10
C ALA A 31 -1.79 8.28 5.36
N TYR A 32 -1.54 8.58 6.64
CA TYR A 32 -0.60 9.62 7.05
C TYR A 32 0.44 9.07 8.04
N PRO A 33 1.68 9.58 8.02
CA PRO A 33 2.71 9.15 8.95
C PRO A 33 2.38 9.63 10.36
N VAL A 34 2.53 8.75 11.35
CA VAL A 34 2.31 9.03 12.77
C VAL A 34 3.56 8.87 13.62
N GLN A 35 4.58 8.21 13.09
CA GLN A 35 5.86 8.02 13.75
C GLN A 35 6.96 8.04 12.68
N ALA A 36 8.01 8.80 12.92
CA ALA A 36 9.19 8.79 12.07
C ALA A 36 9.93 7.44 12.15
N GLY A 37 10.69 7.14 11.10
CA GLY A 37 11.40 5.88 10.95
C GLY A 37 12.86 5.98 11.40
N LEU A 38 13.72 5.34 10.61
CA LEU A 38 15.16 5.32 10.78
C LEU A 38 15.71 6.73 11.04
N GLU A 39 16.49 6.86 12.12
CA GLU A 39 17.15 8.11 12.53
C GLU A 39 16.19 9.31 12.72
N GLY A 40 14.89 9.05 12.93
CA GLY A 40 13.89 10.11 13.10
C GLY A 40 13.47 10.79 11.80
N TYR A 41 13.85 10.25 10.64
CA TYR A 41 13.43 10.77 9.35
C TYR A 41 12.12 10.16 8.87
N ILE A 42 11.35 10.96 8.10
CA ILE A 42 10.20 10.48 7.32
C ILE A 42 10.63 10.21 5.87
N LEU A 43 11.54 11.04 5.36
CA LEU A 43 12.10 10.92 4.03
C LEU A 43 13.59 10.61 4.13
N TYR A 44 14.06 9.68 3.31
CA TYR A 44 15.44 9.22 3.27
C TYR A 44 15.97 9.32 1.84
N PRO A 45 17.18 9.83 1.61
CA PRO A 45 17.75 9.86 0.27
C PRO A 45 18.16 8.45 -0.16
N ASP A 46 17.89 8.12 -1.40
CA ASP A 46 18.27 6.84 -2.02
C ASP A 46 18.82 7.07 -3.42
N VAL A 47 19.55 6.11 -3.95
CA VAL A 47 20.19 6.19 -5.26
C VAL A 47 19.85 4.97 -6.11
N LEU A 48 19.40 5.23 -7.34
CA LEU A 48 19.25 4.21 -8.36
C LEU A 48 20.34 4.44 -9.40
N THR A 49 21.15 3.42 -9.66
CA THR A 49 22.21 3.51 -10.69
C THR A 49 21.90 2.50 -11.80
N PRO A 50 21.04 2.85 -12.77
CA PRO A 50 20.95 2.09 -14.01
C PRO A 50 22.32 2.10 -14.72
N HIS A 51 22.79 0.92 -15.10
CA HIS A 51 24.03 0.73 -15.86
C HIS A 51 23.77 0.49 -17.35
N TYR A 52 22.62 -0.09 -17.66
CA TYR A 52 22.21 -0.55 -19.00
C TYR A 52 21.00 0.21 -19.52
N SER A 53 20.82 1.47 -19.11
CA SER A 53 19.75 2.32 -19.59
C SER A 53 20.27 3.71 -19.89
N ARG A 54 20.04 4.17 -21.12
CA ARG A 54 20.45 5.50 -21.57
C ARG A 54 19.24 6.20 -22.20
N GLU A 55 18.89 7.38 -21.67
CA GLU A 55 17.75 8.18 -22.13
C GLU A 55 16.41 7.40 -22.19
N GLY A 56 16.22 6.43 -21.27
CA GLY A 56 15.03 5.60 -21.20
C GLY A 56 14.99 4.45 -22.22
N ARG A 57 16.11 4.14 -22.89
CA ARG A 57 16.28 2.95 -23.74
C ARG A 57 17.22 1.96 -23.10
N ASP A 58 16.87 0.68 -23.21
CA ASP A 58 17.73 -0.40 -22.74
C ASP A 58 18.92 -0.58 -23.68
N VAL A 59 20.09 -0.77 -23.07
CA VAL A 59 21.37 -0.99 -23.73
C VAL A 59 21.81 -2.41 -23.40
N PHE A 60 22.05 -3.23 -24.42
CA PHE A 60 22.39 -4.65 -24.23
C PHE A 60 23.86 -4.96 -24.49
N ASP A 61 24.62 -3.98 -24.98
CA ASP A 61 26.06 -4.10 -25.19
C ASP A 61 26.83 -3.71 -23.92
N GLU A 62 27.67 -4.61 -23.44
CA GLU A 62 28.52 -4.41 -22.27
C GLU A 62 29.52 -3.27 -22.43
N THR A 63 29.94 -2.98 -23.66
CA THR A 63 30.88 -1.87 -23.95
C THR A 63 30.21 -0.49 -23.83
N GLU A 64 28.89 -0.46 -23.87
CA GLU A 64 28.08 0.76 -23.76
C GLU A 64 27.50 0.96 -22.34
N ALA A 65 27.86 0.09 -21.39
CA ALA A 65 27.45 0.22 -20.00
C ALA A 65 27.92 1.55 -19.41
N CYS A 66 26.97 2.36 -18.94
CA CYS A 66 27.23 3.68 -18.39
C CYS A 66 26.42 3.84 -17.10
N PRO A 67 27.05 3.78 -15.91
CA PRO A 67 26.36 3.99 -14.65
C PRO A 67 25.88 5.43 -14.54
N VAL A 68 24.57 5.62 -14.41
CA VAL A 68 23.96 6.96 -14.23
C VAL A 68 23.29 7.02 -12.85
N PRO A 69 23.96 7.54 -11.80
CA PRO A 69 23.36 7.66 -10.48
C PRO A 69 22.21 8.69 -10.48
N VAL A 70 21.03 8.24 -10.09
CA VAL A 70 19.84 9.07 -9.88
C VAL A 70 19.52 9.09 -8.39
N VAL A 71 19.76 10.23 -7.75
CA VAL A 71 19.41 10.44 -6.33
C VAL A 71 17.96 10.90 -6.22
N TYR A 72 17.18 10.28 -5.34
CA TYR A 72 15.77 10.59 -5.12
C TYR A 72 15.38 10.38 -3.65
N LEU A 73 14.23 10.89 -3.25
CA LEU A 73 13.71 10.72 -1.89
C LEU A 73 12.79 9.50 -1.81
N THR A 74 12.99 8.70 -0.78
CA THR A 74 12.15 7.56 -0.40
C THR A 74 11.57 7.77 0.99
N VAL A 75 10.54 7.01 1.36
CA VAL A 75 10.07 6.98 2.74
C VAL A 75 11.08 6.19 3.57
N ALA A 76 11.51 6.75 4.69
CA ALA A 76 12.47 6.10 5.56
C ALA A 76 11.94 4.75 6.08
N PRO A 77 12.79 3.71 6.18
CA PRO A 77 12.39 2.45 6.80
C PRO A 77 11.88 2.66 8.23
N GLY A 78 10.81 1.95 8.61
CA GLY A 78 10.25 2.01 9.97
C GLY A 78 9.28 3.17 10.24
N VAL A 79 8.99 4.01 9.25
CA VAL A 79 7.91 5.01 9.38
C VAL A 79 6.58 4.28 9.59
N VAL A 80 5.84 4.70 10.63
CA VAL A 80 4.52 4.13 10.93
C VAL A 80 3.46 5.00 10.29
N PHE A 81 2.62 4.39 9.47
CA PHE A 81 1.45 5.03 8.88
C PHE A 81 0.17 4.63 9.61
N ARG A 82 -0.78 5.55 9.67
CA ARG A 82 -2.13 5.31 10.15
C ARG A 82 -3.13 5.72 9.07
N PHE A 83 -4.13 4.88 8.87
CA PHE A 83 -5.27 5.13 8.00
C PHE A 83 -6.51 4.55 8.65
N GLN A 84 -7.68 4.94 8.15
CA GLN A 84 -8.96 4.47 8.65
C GLN A 84 -9.74 3.82 7.52
N VAL A 85 -10.49 2.77 7.87
CA VAL A 85 -11.40 2.09 6.95
C VAL A 85 -12.77 2.09 7.60
N ALA A 86 -13.74 2.67 6.90
CA ALA A 86 -15.12 2.73 7.34
C ALA A 86 -15.97 1.80 6.48
N VAL A 87 -16.92 1.11 7.12
CA VAL A 87 -17.93 0.30 6.43
C VAL A 87 -19.29 0.94 6.65
N ARG A 88 -20.06 1.12 5.58
CA ARG A 88 -21.41 1.66 5.66
C ARG A 88 -22.32 0.70 6.43
N LYS A 89 -23.08 1.23 7.38
CA LYS A 89 -23.95 0.49 8.32
C LYS A 89 -24.99 -0.42 7.62
N GLU A 90 -25.37 -0.05 6.40
CA GLU A 90 -26.43 -0.71 5.62
C GLU A 90 -25.97 -2.00 4.94
N LYS A 91 -24.65 -2.29 4.88
CA LYS A 91 -24.11 -3.43 4.16
C LYS A 91 -23.19 -4.26 5.04
N THR A 92 -23.32 -5.58 4.94
CA THR A 92 -22.52 -6.54 5.69
C THR A 92 -21.26 -6.89 4.91
N VAL A 93 -20.11 -6.35 5.36
CA VAL A 93 -18.80 -6.74 4.83
C VAL A 93 -18.13 -7.69 5.82
N ASP A 94 -17.59 -8.79 5.31
CA ASP A 94 -16.73 -9.68 6.09
C ASP A 94 -15.41 -8.97 6.43
N LEU A 95 -15.32 -8.46 7.66
CA LEU A 95 -14.14 -7.77 8.18
C LEU A 95 -12.90 -8.67 8.20
N GLY A 96 -13.07 -9.99 8.34
CA GLY A 96 -11.97 -10.95 8.32
C GLY A 96 -11.35 -11.07 6.93
N LYS A 97 -12.19 -11.19 5.88
CA LYS A 97 -11.73 -11.15 4.49
C LYS A 97 -11.06 -9.83 4.15
N LEU A 98 -11.61 -8.71 4.63
CA LEU A 98 -11.04 -7.38 4.43
C LEU A 98 -9.65 -7.27 5.06
N LEU A 99 -9.53 -7.65 6.33
CA LEU A 99 -8.27 -7.56 7.07
C LEU A 99 -7.18 -8.44 6.45
N LYS A 100 -7.52 -9.68 6.06
CA LYS A 100 -6.59 -10.56 5.32
C LYS A 100 -6.16 -9.96 3.98
N SER A 101 -7.10 -9.34 3.24
CA SER A 101 -6.78 -8.69 1.96
C SER A 101 -5.86 -7.48 2.14
N VAL A 102 -6.06 -6.69 3.20
CA VAL A 102 -5.18 -5.56 3.56
C VAL A 102 -3.77 -6.07 3.90
N LEU A 103 -3.66 -7.07 4.78
CA LEU A 103 -2.38 -7.67 5.15
C LEU A 103 -1.64 -8.29 3.95
N TYR A 104 -2.38 -8.96 3.07
CA TYR A 104 -1.81 -9.50 1.83
C TYR A 104 -1.29 -8.38 0.92
N ALA A 105 -2.06 -7.30 0.75
CA ALA A 105 -1.63 -6.14 -0.02
C ALA A 105 -0.35 -5.48 0.56
N PHE A 106 -0.21 -5.41 1.89
CA PHE A 106 0.99 -4.90 2.54
C PHE A 106 2.22 -5.76 2.29
N LYS A 107 2.04 -7.10 2.31
CA LYS A 107 3.10 -8.06 2.02
C LYS A 107 3.56 -8.01 0.55
N MET A 108 2.64 -7.80 -0.39
CA MET A 108 2.95 -7.66 -1.81
C MET A 108 3.64 -6.32 -2.16
N GLY A 109 3.55 -5.34 -1.26
CA GLY A 109 4.08 -4.00 -1.45
C GLY A 109 3.04 -3.02 -1.99
N LEU A 110 3.13 -1.78 -1.51
CA LEU A 110 2.32 -0.65 -1.93
C LEU A 110 3.22 0.45 -2.50
N GLY A 111 2.76 1.13 -3.55
CA GLY A 111 3.49 2.23 -4.17
C GLY A 111 4.34 1.78 -5.37
N ALA A 112 5.45 2.47 -5.59
CA ALA A 112 6.33 2.26 -6.73
C ALA A 112 7.47 1.28 -6.41
N LYS A 113 8.09 0.71 -7.45
CA LYS A 113 9.28 -0.15 -7.37
C LYS A 113 9.13 -1.36 -6.44
N THR A 114 7.92 -1.89 -6.28
CA THR A 114 7.63 -3.05 -5.41
C THR A 114 8.38 -4.31 -5.84
N SER A 115 8.58 -4.53 -7.14
CA SER A 115 9.39 -5.64 -7.66
C SER A 115 10.86 -5.58 -7.23
N ALA A 116 11.38 -4.39 -6.91
CA ALA A 116 12.72 -4.20 -6.38
C ALA A 116 12.76 -4.22 -4.83
N GLY A 117 11.64 -4.55 -4.18
CA GLY A 117 11.53 -4.65 -2.72
C GLY A 117 11.08 -3.39 -1.99
N TYR A 118 10.74 -2.31 -2.71
CA TYR A 118 10.25 -1.08 -2.10
C TYR A 118 8.78 -1.18 -1.67
N GLY A 119 8.38 -0.35 -0.71
CA GLY A 119 6.97 -0.19 -0.35
C GLY A 119 6.35 -1.38 0.37
N VAL A 120 7.16 -2.27 0.96
CA VAL A 120 6.66 -3.38 1.78
C VAL A 120 6.29 -2.86 3.17
N PHE A 121 5.08 -3.19 3.62
CA PHE A 121 4.56 -2.77 4.93
C PHE A 121 4.34 -3.96 5.85
N GLN A 122 4.46 -3.72 7.15
CA GLN A 122 4.13 -4.70 8.19
C GLN A 122 3.13 -4.10 9.16
N ALA A 123 2.17 -4.90 9.62
CA ALA A 123 1.26 -4.48 10.68
C ALA A 123 1.98 -4.52 12.02
N LYS A 124 1.90 -3.42 12.80
CA LYS A 124 2.39 -3.38 14.17
C LYS A 124 1.52 -4.29 15.07
N HIS A 125 2.07 -4.82 16.15
CA HIS A 125 1.29 -5.51 17.18
C HIS A 125 0.19 -4.55 17.71
N ASP A 126 -1.04 -5.03 17.92
CA ASP A 126 -2.24 -4.23 18.27
C ASP A 126 -2.67 -3.13 17.27
N ALA A 127 -2.28 -3.23 15.99
CA ALA A 127 -2.58 -2.20 14.98
C ALA A 127 -4.07 -2.05 14.62
N PHE A 128 -4.92 -3.03 14.93
CA PHE A 128 -6.32 -3.02 14.49
C PHE A 128 -7.26 -2.70 15.65
N LYS A 129 -7.85 -1.51 15.59
CA LYS A 129 -8.97 -1.13 16.47
C LYS A 129 -10.24 -1.06 15.64
N VAL A 130 -11.20 -1.92 15.95
CA VAL A 130 -12.54 -1.87 15.36
C VAL A 130 -13.42 -1.02 16.26
N LEU A 131 -13.89 0.10 15.74
CA LEU A 131 -14.85 0.97 16.42
C LEU A 131 -16.20 0.86 15.71
N VAL A 132 -17.23 0.45 16.45
CA VAL A 132 -18.60 0.43 15.95
C VAL A 132 -19.25 1.76 16.34
N ALA A 133 -19.27 2.71 15.41
CA ALA A 133 -19.97 3.97 15.59
C ALA A 133 -21.48 3.76 15.36
N GLY A 134 -22.21 3.45 16.44
CA GLY A 134 -23.67 3.36 16.41
C GLY A 134 -24.32 4.74 16.36
N GLY A 135 -24.71 5.21 15.17
CA GLY A 135 -25.61 6.36 15.05
C GLY A 135 -26.97 6.02 15.66
N VAL A 136 -27.35 6.75 16.72
CA VAL A 136 -28.73 6.82 17.23
C VAL A 136 -29.59 7.38 16.10
N LYS A 137 -30.59 6.61 15.63
CA LYS A 137 -31.63 7.16 14.75
C LYS A 137 -32.37 8.24 15.55
N LYS A 138 -32.26 9.50 15.11
CA LYS A 138 -33.28 10.51 15.41
C LYS A 138 -34.50 10.23 14.55
#